data_AF-A0A0S2DMM5-F1
#
_entry.id   AF-A0A0S2DMM5-F1
#
_cell.length_a   1.000
_cell.length_b   1.000
_cell.length_c   1.000
_cell.angle_alpha   90.00
_cell.angle_beta   90.00
_cell.angle_gamma   90.00
#
_symmetry.space_group_name_H-M   'P 1'
#
loop_
_entity.id
_entity.type
_entity.pdbx_description
1 polymer ?
#
loop_
_entity_poly.entity_id
_entity_poly.type
_entity_poly.pdbx_seq_one_letter_code
_entity_poly.pdbx_strand_id
1 'polypeptide(L)'
;MNDANAFPSQWRAMREADAALLACRFHLKKHADFARILAQALACASERNLALRFLRDDAGALSDAQLAELAPAIVDLAVDGNLDDLIVARQTLVRYAARFTSSRGVVEDAVARVMDGYLAREDDFVLRRLAELLLDAGFAHALQRLLAACKDHADPDIAEIHDDFSRHLA
;
A
#
# COMPACT_ATOMS: atom_id res chain seq x y z
N MET A 1 42.45 -17.68 -9.94
CA MET A 1 41.53 -18.15 -8.88
C MET A 1 40.98 -16.89 -8.22
N ASN A 2 39.76 -16.48 -8.56
CA ASN A 2 39.14 -15.29 -7.97
C ASN A 2 38.77 -15.62 -6.52
N ASP A 3 39.36 -14.91 -5.56
CA ASP A 3 39.04 -15.06 -4.15
C ASP A 3 37.61 -14.57 -3.92
N ALA A 4 36.73 -15.48 -3.49
CA ALA A 4 35.32 -15.18 -3.19
C ALA A 4 35.14 -14.18 -2.04
N ASN A 5 36.22 -13.84 -1.34
CA ASN A 5 36.25 -12.87 -0.24
C ASN A 5 36.94 -11.54 -0.59
N ALA A 6 37.34 -11.31 -1.85
CA ALA A 6 37.97 -10.06 -2.30
C ALA A 6 36.96 -8.89 -2.45
N PHE A 7 36.05 -8.73 -1.49
CA PHE A 7 35.11 -7.61 -1.46
C PHE A 7 35.57 -6.50 -0.50
N PRO A 8 35.32 -5.23 -0.83
CA PRO A 8 35.57 -4.10 0.07
C PRO A 8 34.94 -4.31 1.46
N SER A 9 35.54 -3.74 2.49
CA SER A 9 35.03 -3.86 3.87
C SER A 9 33.59 -3.35 4.02
N GLN A 10 33.20 -2.32 3.27
CA GLN A 10 31.84 -1.78 3.25
C GLN A 10 30.84 -2.82 2.73
N TRP A 11 31.20 -3.57 1.68
CA TRP A 11 30.34 -4.63 1.14
C TRP A 11 30.15 -5.77 2.15
N ARG A 12 31.21 -6.14 2.87
CA ARG A 12 31.13 -7.16 3.92
C ARG A 12 30.23 -6.70 5.08
N ALA A 13 30.39 -5.46 5.53
CA ALA A 13 29.51 -4.87 6.56
C ALA A 13 28.05 -4.82 6.12
N MET A 14 27.79 -4.48 4.84
CA MET A 14 26.44 -4.48 4.28
C MET A 14 25.82 -5.88 4.30
N ARG A 15 26.59 -6.93 3.93
CA ARG A 15 26.12 -8.32 3.99
C ARG A 15 25.82 -8.79 5.41
N GLU A 16 26.65 -8.41 6.38
CA GLU A 16 26.42 -8.73 7.79
C GLU A 16 25.15 -8.05 8.31
N ALA A 17 24.95 -6.77 7.98
CA ALA A 17 23.74 -6.03 8.33
C ALA A 17 22.49 -6.62 7.68
N ASP A 18 22.56 -7.02 6.40
CA ASP A 18 21.45 -7.68 5.69
C ASP A 18 21.07 -9.02 6.34
N ALA A 19 22.07 -9.84 6.70
CA ALA A 19 21.83 -11.10 7.40
C ALA A 19 21.20 -10.88 8.79
N ALA A 20 21.67 -9.88 9.54
CA ALA A 20 21.10 -9.52 10.83
C ALA A 20 19.66 -9.01 10.71
N LEU A 21 19.38 -8.19 9.70
CA LEU A 21 18.03 -7.71 9.40
C LEU A 21 17.10 -8.87 9.06
N LEU A 22 17.54 -9.81 8.22
CA LEU A 22 16.76 -10.98 7.85
C LEU A 22 16.39 -11.84 9.08
N ALA A 23 17.35 -12.05 10.00
CA ALA A 23 17.12 -12.78 11.24
C ALA A 23 16.11 -12.04 12.15
N CYS A 24 16.31 -10.74 12.39
CA CYS A 24 15.39 -9.94 13.19
C CYS A 24 13.98 -9.94 12.60
N ARG A 25 13.88 -9.78 11.28
CA ARG A 25 12.61 -9.81 10.52
C ARG A 25 11.91 -11.16 10.67
N PHE A 26 12.63 -12.28 10.62
CA PHE A 26 12.06 -13.61 10.86
C PHE A 26 11.48 -13.76 12.27
N HIS A 27 12.16 -13.25 13.29
CA HIS A 27 11.66 -13.29 14.67
C HIS A 27 10.49 -12.34 14.90
N LEU A 28 10.53 -11.13 14.33
CA LEU A 28 9.46 -10.14 14.48
C LEU A 28 8.12 -10.65 13.95
N LYS A 29 8.11 -11.33 12.80
CA LYS A 29 6.90 -11.95 12.23
C LYS A 29 6.20 -12.95 13.15
N LYS A 30 6.94 -13.56 14.07
CA LYS A 30 6.43 -14.54 15.03
C LYS A 30 6.01 -13.91 16.35
N HIS A 31 6.25 -12.61 16.53
CA HIS A 31 5.89 -11.90 17.73
C HIS A 31 4.36 -11.77 17.82
N ALA A 32 3.79 -12.02 19.00
CA ALA A 32 2.33 -11.99 19.18
C ALA A 32 1.70 -10.65 18.80
N ASP A 33 2.43 -9.56 19.03
CA ASP A 33 2.01 -8.20 18.67
C ASP A 33 2.43 -7.74 17.27
N PHE A 34 2.80 -8.64 16.36
CA PHE A 34 3.38 -8.24 15.07
C PHE A 34 2.52 -7.22 14.30
N ALA A 35 1.21 -7.48 14.17
CA ALA A 35 0.28 -6.56 13.51
C ALA A 35 0.20 -5.20 14.22
N ARG A 36 0.16 -5.19 15.56
CA ARG A 36 0.12 -3.97 16.37
C ARG A 36 1.39 -3.14 16.22
N ILE A 37 2.55 -3.78 16.19
CA ILE A 37 3.84 -3.12 15.96
C ILE A 37 3.86 -2.47 14.57
N LEU A 38 3.37 -3.18 13.55
CA LEU A 38 3.27 -2.61 12.19
C LEU A 38 2.31 -1.42 12.13
N ALA A 39 1.15 -1.50 12.79
CA ALA A 39 0.21 -0.37 12.88
C ALA A 39 0.86 0.87 13.51
N GLN A 40 1.59 0.68 14.62
CA GLN A 40 2.32 1.77 15.30
C GLN A 40 3.42 2.34 14.40
N ALA A 41 4.16 1.48 13.70
CA ALA A 41 5.24 1.89 12.81
C ALA A 41 4.72 2.65 11.58
N LEU A 42 3.57 2.27 11.01
CA LEU A 42 2.93 3.02 9.93
C LEU A 42 2.54 4.45 10.34
N ALA A 43 2.12 4.63 11.59
CA ALA A 43 1.78 5.94 12.14
C ALA A 43 3.02 6.81 12.44
N CYS A 44 4.21 6.22 12.57
CA CYS A 44 5.45 6.94 12.86
C CYS A 44 6.22 7.25 11.56
N ALA A 45 6.39 8.53 11.24
CA ALA A 45 7.03 8.94 9.98
C ALA A 45 8.44 8.38 9.77
N SER A 46 9.25 8.19 10.83
CA SER A 46 10.60 7.61 10.72
C SER A 46 10.59 6.11 10.46
N GLU A 47 9.55 5.40 10.88
CA GLU A 47 9.47 3.93 10.82
C GLU A 47 8.62 3.43 9.66
N ARG A 48 7.75 4.29 9.13
CA ARG A 48 6.71 3.94 8.17
C ARG A 48 7.27 3.25 6.93
N ASN A 49 8.36 3.74 6.36
CA ASN A 49 8.93 3.13 5.16
C ASN A 49 9.42 1.69 5.43
N LEU A 50 10.00 1.45 6.61
CA LEU A 50 10.42 0.11 7.04
C LEU A 50 9.20 -0.80 7.24
N ALA A 51 8.14 -0.29 7.88
CA ALA A 51 6.89 -1.02 8.06
C ALA A 51 6.24 -1.40 6.72
N LEU A 52 6.18 -0.47 5.76
CA LEU A 52 5.67 -0.72 4.41
C LEU A 52 6.51 -1.78 3.68
N ARG A 53 7.84 -1.75 3.78
CA ARG A 53 8.70 -2.79 3.19
C ARG A 53 8.45 -4.16 3.81
N PHE A 54 8.26 -4.22 5.14
CA PHE A 54 7.93 -5.46 5.83
C PHE A 54 6.56 -5.97 5.37
N LEU A 55 5.56 -5.10 5.30
CA LEU A 55 4.23 -5.44 4.79
C LEU A 55 4.29 -5.97 3.34
N ARG A 56 4.99 -5.28 2.44
CA ARG A 56 5.18 -5.70 1.04
C ARG A 56 5.80 -7.08 0.95
N ASP A 57 6.83 -7.35 1.75
CA ASP A 57 7.62 -8.56 1.61
C ASP A 57 7.11 -9.73 2.48
N ASP A 58 6.30 -9.46 3.53
CA ASP A 58 5.86 -10.43 4.54
C ASP A 58 4.37 -10.47 4.84
N ALA A 59 3.54 -9.86 4.00
CA ALA A 59 2.09 -9.88 4.12
C ALA A 59 1.51 -11.23 4.58
N GLY A 60 2.05 -12.33 4.06
CA GLY A 60 1.58 -13.69 4.37
C GLY A 60 1.80 -14.16 5.81
N ALA A 61 2.49 -13.38 6.65
CA ALA A 61 2.57 -13.63 8.08
C ALA A 61 1.37 -13.05 8.87
N LEU A 62 0.54 -12.23 8.23
CA LEU A 62 -0.66 -11.63 8.83
C LEU A 62 -1.91 -12.38 8.39
N SER A 63 -2.91 -12.42 9.27
CA SER A 63 -4.24 -12.90 8.92
C SER A 63 -5.01 -11.85 8.11
N ASP A 64 -6.04 -12.31 7.40
CA ASP A 64 -6.98 -11.46 6.67
C ASP A 64 -7.56 -10.32 7.52
N ALA A 65 -7.90 -10.59 8.78
CA ALA A 65 -8.42 -9.60 9.72
C ALA A 65 -7.36 -8.56 10.10
N GLN A 66 -6.11 -8.99 10.32
CA GLN A 66 -5.01 -8.07 10.63
C GLN A 66 -4.67 -7.17 9.44
N LEU A 67 -4.71 -7.72 8.22
CA LEU A 67 -4.49 -6.94 7.01
C LEU A 67 -5.60 -5.90 6.80
N ALA A 68 -6.84 -6.27 7.08
CA ALA A 68 -7.98 -5.35 7.03
C ALA A 68 -7.86 -4.16 7.98
N GLU A 69 -7.33 -4.38 9.19
CA GLU A 69 -7.08 -3.31 10.16
C GLU A 69 -6.00 -2.34 9.67
N LEU A 70 -5.00 -2.83 8.94
CA LEU A 70 -3.90 -2.02 8.41
C LEU A 70 -4.24 -1.34 7.08
N ALA A 71 -5.19 -1.86 6.32
CA ALA A 71 -5.53 -1.40 4.97
C ALA A 71 -5.82 0.10 4.88
N PRO A 72 -6.61 0.74 5.78
CA PRO A 72 -6.87 2.17 5.70
C PRO A 72 -5.59 3.02 5.71
N ALA A 73 -4.66 2.72 6.61
CA ALA A 73 -3.40 3.44 6.71
C ALA A 73 -2.52 3.24 5.47
N ILE A 74 -2.52 2.03 4.88
CA ILE A 74 -1.76 1.76 3.66
C ILE A 74 -2.38 2.50 2.46
N VAL A 75 -3.71 2.56 2.38
CA VAL A 75 -4.43 3.33 1.33
C VAL A 75 -4.10 4.81 1.46
N ASP A 76 -4.12 5.36 2.67
CA ASP A 76 -3.77 6.77 2.88
C ASP A 76 -2.36 7.09 2.40
N LEU A 77 -1.41 6.22 2.71
CA LEU A 77 -0.03 6.40 2.26
C LEU A 77 0.11 6.21 0.75
N ALA A 78 -0.67 5.33 0.13
CA ALA A 78 -0.66 5.08 -1.31
C ALA A 78 -1.30 6.18 -2.16
N VAL A 79 -2.09 7.06 -1.54
CA VAL A 79 -2.80 8.17 -2.20
C VAL A 79 -2.16 9.52 -1.84
N ASP A 80 -1.96 9.79 -0.55
CA ASP A 80 -1.58 11.09 0.00
C ASP A 80 -0.25 11.04 0.78
N GLY A 81 0.50 9.94 0.68
CA GLY A 81 1.83 9.82 1.27
C GLY A 81 2.88 10.68 0.54
N ASN A 82 4.04 10.86 1.20
CA ASN A 82 5.23 11.37 0.51
C ASN A 82 5.66 10.41 -0.61
N LEU A 83 6.51 10.88 -1.54
CA LEU A 83 6.87 10.11 -2.73
C LEU A 83 7.44 8.71 -2.41
N ASP A 84 8.28 8.60 -1.39
CA ASP A 84 8.95 7.35 -1.01
C ASP A 84 7.96 6.35 -0.40
N ASP A 85 7.06 6.81 0.45
CA ASP A 85 6.04 5.99 1.09
C ASP A 85 4.95 5.58 0.08
N LEU A 86 4.55 6.50 -0.79
CA LEU A 86 3.51 6.29 -1.80
C LEU A 86 3.84 5.10 -2.70
N ILE A 87 5.05 5.07 -3.25
CA ILE A 87 5.48 3.99 -4.16
C ILE A 87 5.43 2.63 -3.46
N VAL A 88 5.95 2.55 -2.22
CA VAL A 88 6.00 1.28 -1.48
C VAL A 88 4.61 0.86 -0.99
N ALA A 89 3.76 1.81 -0.59
CA ALA A 89 2.39 1.56 -0.16
C ALA A 89 1.53 1.03 -1.31
N ARG A 90 1.63 1.62 -2.52
CA ARG A 90 0.97 1.09 -3.73
C ARG A 90 1.39 -0.35 -4.03
N GLN A 91 2.70 -0.62 -4.05
CA GLN A 91 3.22 -1.98 -4.26
C GLN A 91 2.70 -2.98 -3.22
N THR A 92 2.58 -2.54 -1.97
CA THR A 92 2.04 -3.33 -0.86
C THR A 92 0.58 -3.70 -1.12
N LEU A 93 -0.27 -2.71 -1.42
CA LEU A 93 -1.69 -2.90 -1.72
C LEU A 93 -1.93 -3.81 -2.93
N VAL A 94 -1.22 -3.59 -4.04
CA VAL A 94 -1.35 -4.43 -5.25
C VAL A 94 -0.98 -5.87 -4.94
N ARG A 95 0.11 -6.10 -4.21
CA ARG A 95 0.51 -7.45 -3.80
C ARG A 95 -0.52 -8.09 -2.86
N TYR A 96 -1.18 -7.31 -2.03
CA TYR A 96 -2.21 -7.80 -1.10
C TYR A 96 -3.46 -8.19 -1.87
N ALA A 97 -3.95 -7.30 -2.73
CA ALA A 97 -5.11 -7.54 -3.58
C ALA A 97 -4.95 -8.81 -4.46
N ALA A 98 -3.73 -9.04 -4.98
CA ALA A 98 -3.44 -10.23 -5.78
C ALA A 98 -3.36 -11.54 -4.98
N ARG A 99 -3.02 -11.48 -3.69
CA ARG A 99 -2.65 -12.67 -2.90
C ARG A 99 -3.78 -13.19 -2.01
N PHE A 100 -4.75 -12.36 -1.65
CA PHE A 100 -5.79 -12.75 -0.71
C PHE A 100 -7.19 -12.65 -1.32
N THR A 101 -7.64 -13.76 -1.91
CA THR A 101 -9.02 -13.91 -2.41
C THR A 101 -10.05 -13.85 -1.28
N SER A 102 -9.67 -14.23 -0.04
CA SER A 102 -10.56 -14.27 1.14
C SER A 102 -10.67 -12.92 1.85
N SER A 103 -9.60 -12.12 1.96
CA SER A 103 -9.66 -10.75 2.50
C SER A 103 -9.94 -9.67 1.47
N ARG A 104 -10.07 -10.02 0.18
CA ARG A 104 -10.37 -9.04 -0.88
C ARG A 104 -11.57 -8.16 -0.53
N GLY A 105 -12.68 -8.75 -0.09
CA GLY A 105 -13.86 -7.99 0.32
C GLY A 105 -13.59 -7.07 1.52
N VAL A 106 -12.76 -7.50 2.47
CA VAL A 106 -12.45 -6.67 3.65
C VAL A 106 -11.51 -5.51 3.30
N VAL A 107 -10.55 -5.74 2.39
CA VAL A 107 -9.70 -4.67 1.86
C VAL A 107 -10.53 -3.70 1.00
N GLU A 108 -11.43 -4.20 0.16
CA GLU A 108 -12.38 -3.39 -0.62
C GLU A 108 -13.29 -2.56 0.31
N ASP A 109 -13.82 -3.13 1.39
CA ASP A 109 -14.61 -2.41 2.40
C ASP A 109 -13.78 -1.33 3.12
N ALA A 110 -12.52 -1.63 3.44
CA ALA A 110 -11.61 -0.67 4.05
C ALA A 110 -11.31 0.51 3.10
N VAL A 111 -11.00 0.20 1.85
CA VAL A 111 -10.82 1.18 0.77
C VAL A 111 -12.08 2.04 0.60
N ALA A 112 -13.26 1.41 0.59
CA ALA A 112 -14.53 2.12 0.46
C ALA A 112 -14.79 3.11 1.61
N ARG A 113 -14.42 2.75 2.84
CA ARG A 113 -14.53 3.66 4.01
C ARG A 113 -13.64 4.89 3.89
N VAL A 114 -12.44 4.73 3.36
CA VAL A 114 -11.49 5.85 3.19
C VAL A 114 -11.87 6.70 1.96
N MET A 115 -12.39 6.08 0.91
CA MET A 115 -12.80 6.75 -0.33
C MET A 115 -13.81 7.88 -0.09
N ASP A 116 -14.77 7.70 0.82
CA ASP A 116 -15.74 8.75 1.15
C ASP A 116 -15.06 10.01 1.73
N GLY A 117 -13.98 9.82 2.49
CA GLY A 117 -13.15 10.92 2.98
C GLY A 117 -12.41 11.65 1.86
N TYR A 118 -11.95 10.93 0.84
CA TYR A 118 -11.31 11.54 -0.33
C TYR A 118 -12.30 12.28 -1.23
N LEU A 119 -13.47 11.69 -1.48
CA LEU A 119 -14.53 12.34 -2.24
C LEU A 119 -14.95 13.67 -1.61
N ALA A 120 -15.07 13.72 -0.29
CA ALA A 120 -15.44 14.94 0.43
C ALA A 120 -14.36 16.05 0.37
N ARG A 121 -13.13 15.74 -0.02
CA ARG A 121 -12.05 16.73 -0.16
C ARG A 121 -12.11 17.48 -1.50
N GLU A 122 -12.78 16.92 -2.50
CA GLU A 122 -12.87 17.47 -3.87
C GLU A 122 -11.51 17.92 -4.42
N ASP A 123 -10.46 17.12 -4.18
CA ASP A 123 -9.09 17.38 -4.63
C ASP A 123 -8.82 16.48 -5.86
N ASP A 124 -8.75 17.08 -7.05
CA ASP A 124 -8.60 16.37 -8.33
C ASP A 124 -7.36 15.48 -8.35
N PHE A 125 -6.25 15.97 -7.79
CA PHE A 125 -4.98 15.26 -7.79
C PHE A 125 -5.04 14.01 -6.91
N VAL A 126 -5.65 14.14 -5.73
CA VAL A 126 -5.87 13.03 -4.79
C VAL A 126 -6.86 12.02 -5.37
N LEU A 127 -7.95 12.47 -5.99
CA LEU A 127 -8.95 11.60 -6.62
C LEU A 127 -8.37 10.84 -7.83
N ARG A 128 -7.54 11.48 -8.65
CA ARG A 128 -6.84 10.82 -9.77
C ARG A 128 -5.88 9.74 -9.25
N ARG A 129 -5.11 10.04 -8.20
CA ARG A 129 -4.24 9.05 -7.56
C ARG A 129 -5.01 7.89 -6.94
N LEU A 130 -6.19 8.15 -6.40
CA LEU A 130 -7.07 7.11 -5.91
C LEU A 130 -7.58 6.24 -7.08
N ALA A 131 -8.01 6.84 -8.19
CA ALA A 131 -8.44 6.09 -9.39
C ALA A 131 -7.36 5.15 -9.92
N GLU A 132 -6.12 5.65 -10.04
CA GLU A 132 -4.97 4.82 -10.43
C GLU A 132 -4.72 3.67 -9.46
N LEU A 133 -4.75 3.92 -8.15
CA LEU A 133 -4.56 2.88 -7.14
C LEU A 133 -5.64 1.80 -7.24
N LEU A 134 -6.90 2.20 -7.38
CA LEU A 134 -8.03 1.27 -7.50
C LEU A 134 -7.92 0.43 -8.77
N LEU A 135 -7.46 1.03 -9.87
CA LEU A 135 -7.18 0.34 -11.12
C LEU A 135 -6.05 -0.68 -10.95
N ASP A 136 -4.90 -0.24 -10.43
CA ASP A 136 -3.70 -1.08 -10.24
C ASP A 136 -3.97 -2.26 -9.30
N ALA A 137 -4.74 -2.04 -8.24
CA ALA A 137 -5.15 -3.07 -7.29
C ALA A 137 -6.30 -3.95 -7.79
N GLY A 138 -6.95 -3.58 -8.90
CA GLY A 138 -8.06 -4.31 -9.50
C GLY A 138 -9.38 -4.20 -8.72
N PHE A 139 -9.58 -3.16 -7.92
CA PHE A 139 -10.80 -2.92 -7.14
C PHE A 139 -11.91 -2.30 -8.01
N ALA A 140 -12.41 -3.06 -8.99
CA ALA A 140 -13.33 -2.59 -10.02
C ALA A 140 -14.60 -1.92 -9.46
N HIS A 141 -15.21 -2.46 -8.40
CA HIS A 141 -16.40 -1.87 -7.78
C HIS A 141 -16.12 -0.53 -7.11
N ALA A 142 -14.99 -0.41 -6.42
CA ALA A 142 -14.58 0.86 -5.82
C ALA A 142 -14.27 1.90 -6.91
N LEU A 143 -13.58 1.49 -7.98
CA LEU A 143 -13.31 2.35 -9.13
C LEU A 143 -14.61 2.84 -9.77
N GLN A 144 -15.58 1.95 -10.01
CA GLN A 144 -16.90 2.32 -10.54
C GLN A 144 -17.60 3.37 -9.67
N ARG A 145 -17.57 3.19 -8.34
CA ARG A 145 -18.19 4.14 -7.40
C ARG A 145 -17.48 5.49 -7.42
N LEU A 146 -16.15 5.52 -7.47
CA LEU A 146 -15.37 6.75 -7.62
C LEU A 146 -15.75 7.48 -8.92
N LEU A 147 -15.72 6.78 -10.05
CA LEU A 147 -16.01 7.41 -11.35
C LEU A 147 -17.45 7.91 -11.46
N ALA A 148 -18.41 7.21 -10.85
CA ALA A 148 -19.79 7.69 -10.78
C ALA A 148 -19.92 9.00 -9.99
N ALA A 149 -19.09 9.21 -8.96
CA ALA A 149 -19.07 10.46 -8.19
C ALA A 149 -18.34 11.59 -8.92
N CYS A 150 -17.33 11.28 -9.73
CA CYS A 150 -16.65 12.26 -10.57
C CYS A 150 -17.49 12.66 -11.79
N LYS A 151 -18.41 11.80 -12.25
CA LYS A 151 -19.24 12.05 -13.43
C LYS A 151 -20.11 13.28 -13.24
N ASP A 152 -20.10 14.17 -14.23
CA ASP A 152 -20.88 15.42 -14.24
C ASP A 152 -20.55 16.35 -13.05
N HIS A 153 -19.37 16.21 -12.43
CA HIS A 153 -18.91 17.09 -11.36
C HIS A 153 -18.78 18.53 -11.87
N ALA A 154 -19.07 19.51 -10.99
CA ALA A 154 -19.03 20.93 -11.36
C ALA A 154 -17.61 21.41 -11.69
N ASP A 155 -16.60 20.80 -11.07
CA ASP A 155 -15.19 20.98 -11.39
C ASP A 155 -14.81 20.12 -12.62
N PRO A 156 -14.39 20.75 -13.74
CA PRO A 156 -13.97 20.03 -14.94
C PRO A 156 -12.79 19.08 -14.74
N ASP A 157 -11.84 19.41 -13.86
CA ASP A 157 -10.64 18.59 -13.64
C ASP A 157 -11.02 17.28 -12.92
N ILE A 158 -11.99 17.35 -12.00
CA ILE A 158 -12.57 16.16 -11.37
C ILE A 158 -13.43 15.37 -12.37
N ALA A 159 -14.22 16.06 -13.20
CA ALA A 159 -15.04 15.40 -14.22
C ALA A 159 -14.19 14.63 -15.24
N GLU A 160 -13.02 15.16 -15.63
CA GLU A 160 -12.09 14.50 -16.55
C GLU A 160 -11.60 13.14 -16.03
N ILE A 161 -11.52 12.95 -14.70
CA ILE A 161 -11.15 11.66 -14.09
C ILE A 161 -12.13 10.55 -14.53
N HIS A 162 -13.43 10.85 -14.64
CA HIS A 162 -14.39 9.89 -15.15
C HIS A 162 -14.01 9.42 -16.56
N ASP A 163 -13.70 10.35 -17.46
CA ASP A 163 -13.44 10.08 -18.87
C ASP A 163 -12.12 9.32 -19.06
N ASP A 164 -11.08 9.67 -18.30
CA ASP A 164 -9.78 9.03 -18.38
C ASP A 164 -9.79 7.55 -17.95
N PHE A 165 -10.60 7.22 -16.94
CA PHE A 165 -10.58 5.90 -16.31
C PHE A 165 -11.75 4.99 -16.71
N SER A 166 -12.86 5.52 -17.23
CA SER A 166 -14.06 4.73 -17.57
C SER A 166 -13.82 3.67 -18.65
N ARG A 167 -12.87 3.88 -19.56
CA ARG A 167 -12.45 2.88 -20.55
C ARG A 167 -11.85 1.60 -19.95
N HIS A 168 -11.45 1.63 -18.68
CA HIS A 168 -10.83 0.50 -17.98
C HIS A 168 -11.85 -0.39 -17.24
N LEU A 169 -13.13 -0.07 -17.31
CA LEU A 169 -14.22 -0.82 -16.67
C LEU A 169 -14.91 -1.85 -17.58
N ALA A 170 -14.40 -2.05 -18.80
CA ALA A 170 -14.98 -2.91 -19.83
C ALA A 170 -14.67 -4.40 -19.63
#